data_AF-A0A2R4RNW4-F1
#
_entry.id   AF-A0A2R4RNW4-F1
#
_cell.length_a   1.000
_cell.length_b   1.000
_cell.length_c   1.000
_cell.angle_alpha   90.00
_cell.angle_beta   90.00
_cell.angle_gamma   90.00
#
_symmetry.space_group_name_H-M   'P 1'
#
loop_
_entity.id
_entity.type
_entity.pdbx_description
1 polymer ?
#
loop_
_entity_poly.entity_id
_entity_poly.type
_entity_poly.pdbx_seq_one_letter_code
_entity_poly.pdbx_strand_id
1 'polypeptide(L)'
;VDKLGTMFVTGPDVVKTVLGEEVSFDELSGAMTHGSKSGVAHFVVQNEYECMDHIKTLLSYIPQNNIEEPPIVINSDDPNRLDHNILNLVPEDPVKPYDMKKIILSIVDDHNFFEIHELFAQNVIVGFARMHGKNN
;
A
#
# COMPACT_ATOMS: atom_id res chain seq x y z
N VAL A 1 10.90 0.53 8.03
CA VAL A 1 10.60 1.37 9.20
C VAL A 1 11.28 2.70 9.00
N ASP A 2 10.55 3.80 9.15
CA ASP A 2 11.08 5.14 8.95
C ASP A 2 12.31 5.39 9.84
N LYS A 3 13.31 6.08 9.30
CA LYS A 3 14.60 6.40 9.96
C LYS A 3 15.46 5.22 10.46
N LEU A 4 15.03 3.98 10.27
CA LEU A 4 15.76 2.77 10.67
C LEU A 4 16.08 1.86 9.47
N GLY A 5 15.14 1.73 8.53
CA GLY A 5 15.30 0.88 7.36
C GLY A 5 16.09 1.57 6.25
N THR A 6 17.20 0.97 5.83
CA THR A 6 18.08 1.51 4.78
C THR A 6 18.53 0.44 3.81
N MET A 7 18.55 0.72 2.50
CA MET A 7 19.03 -0.22 1.48
C MET A 7 19.79 0.51 0.36
N PHE A 8 20.86 -0.09 -0.16
CA PHE A 8 21.57 0.41 -1.34
C PHE A 8 22.47 -0.69 -1.91
N VAL A 9 22.76 -0.62 -3.22
CA VAL A 9 23.74 -1.51 -3.86
C VAL A 9 25.16 -0.97 -3.70
N THR A 10 25.32 0.35 -3.73
CA THR A 10 26.61 1.03 -3.63
C THR A 10 26.48 2.22 -2.69
N GLY A 11 27.41 2.34 -1.74
CA GLY A 11 27.33 3.34 -0.67
C GLY A 11 27.65 4.77 -1.14
N PRO A 12 27.28 5.79 -0.36
CA PRO A 12 27.46 7.20 -0.72
C PRO A 12 28.92 7.59 -1.01
N ASP A 13 29.86 7.01 -0.27
CA ASP A 13 31.30 7.30 -0.45
C ASP A 13 31.80 6.88 -1.84
N VAL A 14 31.30 5.76 -2.35
CA VAL A 14 31.66 5.27 -3.69
C VAL A 14 30.97 6.11 -4.77
N VAL A 15 29.71 6.51 -4.55
CA VAL A 15 28.99 7.43 -5.44
C VAL A 15 29.75 8.75 -5.57
N LYS A 16 30.18 9.33 -4.44
CA LYS A 16 30.97 10.57 -4.42
C LYS A 16 32.31 10.40 -5.14
N THR A 17 33.01 9.30 -4.91
CA THR A 17 34.34 9.08 -5.48
C THR A 17 34.29 8.81 -6.98
N VAL A 18 33.27 8.10 -7.48
CA VAL A 18 33.16 7.67 -8.88
C VAL A 18 32.38 8.66 -9.75
N LEU A 19 31.26 9.19 -9.23
CA LEU A 19 30.36 10.08 -9.97
C LEU A 19 30.55 11.55 -9.62
N GLY A 20 31.24 11.86 -8.51
CA GLY A 20 31.40 13.23 -8.03
C GLY A 20 30.14 13.83 -7.38
N GLU A 21 29.10 13.03 -7.21
CA GLU A 21 27.83 13.46 -6.63
C GLU A 21 27.86 13.31 -5.09
N GLU A 22 27.54 14.39 -4.37
CA GLU A 22 27.28 14.33 -2.93
C GLU A 22 25.80 14.07 -2.69
N VAL A 23 25.49 12.90 -2.13
CA VAL A 23 24.13 12.51 -1.74
C VAL A 23 24.17 12.08 -0.28
N SER A 24 23.22 12.54 0.52
CA SER A 24 23.14 12.11 1.92
C SER A 24 22.70 10.65 2.03
N PHE A 25 22.99 10.02 3.17
CA PHE A 25 22.64 8.61 3.40
C PHE A 25 21.12 8.38 3.33
N ASP A 26 20.33 9.29 3.91
CA ASP A 26 18.86 9.22 3.90
C ASP A 26 18.29 9.45 2.49
N GLU A 27 18.86 10.38 1.72
CA GLU A 27 18.46 10.63 0.34
C GLU A 27 18.79 9.44 -0.57
N LEU A 28 19.89 8.75 -0.32
CA LEU A 28 20.30 7.60 -1.12
C LEU A 28 19.54 6.32 -0.76
N SER A 29 19.31 6.09 0.53
CA SER A 29 18.97 4.75 1.04
C SER A 29 17.80 4.69 2.03
N GLY A 30 17.26 5.84 2.44
CA GLY A 30 16.22 5.88 3.47
C GLY A 30 14.92 5.19 3.07
N ALA A 31 14.19 4.67 4.06
CA ALA A 31 12.90 4.01 3.86
C ALA A 31 11.91 4.88 3.04
N MET A 32 11.84 6.19 3.30
CA MET A 32 10.97 7.10 2.56
C MET A 32 11.37 7.24 1.08
N THR A 33 12.67 7.28 0.78
CA THR A 33 13.18 7.27 -0.61
C THR A 33 12.73 6.00 -1.34
N HIS A 34 12.79 4.86 -0.67
CA HIS A 34 12.31 3.60 -1.23
C HIS A 34 10.80 3.48 -1.35
N GLY A 35 10.05 4.07 -0.42
CA GLY A 35 8.60 4.04 -0.42
C GLY A 35 7.92 5.04 -1.35
N SER A 36 8.60 6.13 -1.71
CA SER A 36 7.98 7.21 -2.51
C SER A 36 8.63 7.48 -3.87
N LYS A 37 9.94 7.21 -4.02
CA LYS A 37 10.68 7.55 -5.25
C LYS A 37 11.07 6.33 -6.08
N SER A 38 11.73 5.34 -5.47
CA SER A 38 12.20 4.15 -6.22
C SER A 38 11.19 3.01 -6.26
N GLY A 39 10.20 2.99 -5.37
CA GLY A 39 9.17 1.94 -5.30
C GLY A 39 9.69 0.58 -4.84
N VAL A 40 10.89 0.53 -4.24
CA VAL A 40 11.47 -0.71 -3.71
C VAL A 40 10.80 -1.14 -2.40
N ALA A 41 10.40 -0.18 -1.57
CA ALA A 41 9.70 -0.45 -0.32
C ALA A 41 8.19 -0.33 -0.53
N HIS A 42 7.46 -1.38 -0.17
CA HIS A 42 6.02 -1.41 -0.39
C HIS A 42 5.21 -0.67 0.68
N PHE A 43 5.81 -0.55 1.87
CA PHE A 43 5.26 0.14 3.03
C PHE A 43 6.36 0.91 3.74
N VAL A 44 6.00 2.06 4.32
CA VAL A 44 6.85 2.82 5.23
C VAL A 44 6.05 3.10 6.50
N VAL A 45 6.44 2.44 7.58
CA VAL A 45 5.77 2.49 8.90
C VAL A 45 6.68 3.17 9.93
N GLN A 46 6.11 3.71 11.00
CA GLN A 46 6.84 4.53 11.97
C GLN A 46 7.73 3.73 12.91
N ASN A 47 7.35 2.48 13.21
CA ASN A 47 8.10 1.63 14.14
C ASN A 47 7.98 0.13 13.78
N GLU A 48 8.74 -0.70 14.50
CA GLU A 48 8.80 -2.14 14.25
C GLU A 48 7.52 -2.88 14.64
N TYR A 49 6.79 -2.41 15.66
CA TYR A 49 5.52 -3.03 16.06
C TYR A 49 4.48 -2.88 14.96
N GLU A 50 4.33 -1.67 14.41
CA GLU A 50 3.47 -1.38 13.26
C GLU A 50 3.91 -2.20 12.04
N CYS A 51 5.22 -2.35 11.82
CA CYS A 51 5.76 -3.22 10.76
C CYS A 51 5.28 -4.66 10.91
N MET A 52 5.37 -5.22 12.12
CA MET A 52 4.91 -6.58 12.39
C MET A 52 3.40 -6.72 12.21
N ASP A 53 2.62 -5.71 12.59
CA ASP A 53 1.17 -5.74 12.40
C ASP A 53 0.80 -5.67 10.91
N HIS A 54 1.48 -4.84 10.11
CA HIS A 54 1.32 -4.85 8.65
C HIS A 54 1.66 -6.21 8.04
N ILE A 55 2.72 -6.88 8.49
CA ILE A 55 3.09 -8.21 8.02
C ILE A 55 2.01 -9.25 8.37
N LYS A 56 1.50 -9.24 9.61
CA LYS A 56 0.40 -10.14 10.01
C LYS A 56 -0.85 -9.89 9.17
N THR A 57 -1.19 -8.63 8.93
CA THR A 57 -2.33 -8.25 8.08
C THR A 57 -2.12 -8.73 6.66
N LEU A 58 -0.95 -8.51 6.05
CA LEU A 58 -0.62 -9.01 4.72
C LEU A 58 -0.76 -10.54 4.64
N LEU A 59 -0.20 -11.27 5.59
CA LEU A 59 -0.29 -12.74 5.64
C LEU A 59 -1.74 -13.23 5.82
N SER A 60 -2.63 -12.42 6.39
CA SER A 60 -4.06 -12.76 6.46
C SER A 60 -4.77 -12.73 5.10
N TYR A 61 -4.17 -12.07 4.09
CA TYR A 61 -4.70 -12.00 2.72
C TYR A 61 -4.10 -13.08 1.79
N ILE A 62 -2.92 -13.61 2.11
CA ILE A 62 -2.16 -14.49 1.20
C ILE A 62 -2.36 -15.97 1.58
N PRO A 63 -2.60 -16.88 0.62
CA PRO A 63 -2.62 -18.33 0.90
C PRO A 63 -1.24 -18.83 1.34
N GLN A 64 -1.18 -19.96 2.03
CA GLN A 64 0.11 -20.50 2.50
C GLN A 64 1.01 -20.95 1.35
N ASN A 65 0.43 -21.27 0.20
CA ASN A 65 1.14 -21.67 -1.01
C ASN A 65 0.26 -21.43 -2.26
N ASN A 66 0.79 -21.73 -3.44
CA ASN A 66 0.16 -21.47 -4.74
C ASN A 66 -0.92 -22.49 -5.17
N ILE A 67 -1.19 -23.53 -4.36
CA ILE A 67 -2.23 -24.55 -4.64
C ILE A 67 -3.44 -24.36 -3.72
N GLU A 68 -3.28 -23.59 -2.64
CA GLU A 68 -4.35 -23.29 -1.69
C GLU A 68 -5.12 -22.03 -2.07
N GLU A 69 -6.41 -22.04 -1.75
CA GLU A 69 -7.26 -20.86 -1.83
C GLU A 69 -6.89 -19.86 -0.71
N PRO A 70 -7.06 -18.55 -0.93
CA PRO A 70 -6.84 -17.55 0.10
C PRO A 70 -7.72 -17.79 1.34
N PRO A 71 -7.25 -17.43 2.56
CA PRO A 71 -8.01 -17.61 3.79
C PRO A 71 -9.38 -16.91 3.74
N ILE A 72 -10.44 -17.64 4.10
CA ILE A 72 -11.79 -17.07 4.27
C ILE A 72 -11.93 -16.55 5.70
N VAL A 73 -12.37 -15.32 5.86
CA VAL A 73 -12.61 -14.69 7.16
C VAL A 73 -14.11 -14.53 7.38
N ILE A 74 -14.55 -14.74 8.63
CA ILE A 74 -15.93 -14.45 9.01
C ILE A 74 -16.14 -12.94 8.87
N ASN A 75 -17.04 -12.56 7.97
CA ASN A 75 -17.41 -11.18 7.73
C ASN A 75 -18.87 -10.98 8.16
N SER A 76 -19.15 -9.82 8.74
CA SER A 76 -20.50 -9.40 9.18
C SER A 76 -21.12 -8.34 8.26
N ASP A 77 -20.43 -7.95 7.18
CA ASP A 77 -20.94 -7.02 6.19
C ASP A 77 -22.04 -7.72 5.37
N ASP A 78 -23.08 -6.96 5.04
CA ASP A 78 -24.18 -7.50 4.24
C ASP A 78 -23.73 -7.58 2.77
N PRO A 79 -23.71 -8.76 2.13
CA PRO A 79 -23.37 -8.86 0.72
C PRO A 79 -24.32 -8.07 -0.20
N ASN A 80 -25.48 -7.62 0.30
CA ASN A 80 -26.44 -6.78 -0.41
C ASN A 80 -26.41 -5.32 0.05
N ARG A 81 -25.37 -4.89 0.79
CA ARG A 81 -25.24 -3.50 1.25
C ARG A 81 -25.33 -2.54 0.07
N LEU A 82 -26.27 -1.60 0.15
CA LEU A 82 -26.43 -0.53 -0.81
C LEU A 82 -25.83 0.76 -0.25
N ASP A 83 -24.84 1.31 -0.94
CA ASP A 83 -24.34 2.66 -0.66
C ASP A 83 -24.86 3.64 -1.70
N HIS A 84 -25.94 4.36 -1.35
CA HIS A 84 -26.52 5.37 -2.21
C HIS A 84 -25.62 6.60 -2.41
N ASN A 85 -24.62 6.81 -1.54
CA ASN A 85 -23.70 7.93 -1.67
C ASN A 85 -22.65 7.73 -2.76
N ILE A 86 -22.45 6.50 -3.23
CA ILE A 86 -21.45 6.20 -4.28
C ILE A 86 -21.70 7.00 -5.56
N LEU A 87 -22.98 7.25 -5.89
CA LEU A 87 -23.40 8.06 -7.04
C LEU A 87 -22.97 9.52 -6.92
N ASN A 88 -22.86 10.03 -5.69
CA ASN A 88 -22.45 11.41 -5.42
C ASN A 88 -20.92 11.58 -5.39
N LEU A 89 -20.15 10.49 -5.43
CA LEU A 89 -18.68 10.54 -5.42
C LEU A 89 -18.09 10.91 -6.78
N VAL A 90 -18.78 10.54 -7.86
CA VAL A 90 -18.34 10.82 -9.23
C VAL A 90 -18.90 12.18 -9.67
N PRO A 91 -18.05 13.17 -9.97
CA PRO A 91 -18.52 14.46 -10.46
C PRO A 91 -19.21 14.35 -11.82
N GLU A 92 -20.21 15.20 -12.06
CA GLU A 92 -20.83 15.32 -13.40
C GLU A 92 -19.85 15.85 -14.46
N ASP A 93 -18.89 16.68 -14.04
CA ASP A 93 -17.82 17.20 -14.89
C ASP A 93 -16.74 16.12 -15.11
N PRO A 94 -16.53 15.64 -16.35
CA PRO A 94 -15.60 14.55 -16.64
C PRO A 94 -14.12 14.91 -16.43
N VAL A 95 -13.75 16.20 -16.34
CA VAL A 95 -12.36 16.60 -16.07
C VAL A 95 -12.08 16.84 -14.60
N LYS A 96 -13.12 16.83 -13.74
CA LYS A 96 -12.97 17.06 -12.32
C LYS A 96 -12.48 15.78 -11.63
N PRO A 97 -11.35 15.81 -10.91
CA PRO A 97 -10.86 14.63 -10.20
C PRO A 97 -11.75 14.31 -9.01
N TYR A 98 -11.69 13.04 -8.60
CA TYR A 98 -12.32 12.53 -7.39
C TYR A 98 -11.43 11.46 -6.75
N ASP A 99 -11.76 11.09 -5.52
CA ASP A 99 -10.97 10.15 -4.73
C ASP A 99 -11.47 8.71 -4.97
N MET A 100 -10.70 7.94 -5.75
CA MET A 100 -11.04 6.53 -6.00
C MET A 100 -11.00 5.66 -4.74
N LYS A 101 -10.23 6.03 -3.71
CA LYS A 101 -10.21 5.24 -2.46
C LYS A 101 -11.60 5.22 -1.83
N LYS A 102 -12.38 6.30 -1.92
CA LYS A 102 -13.76 6.34 -1.41
C LYS A 102 -14.67 5.34 -2.11
N ILE A 103 -14.50 5.15 -3.42
CA ILE A 103 -15.27 4.15 -4.17
C ILE A 103 -14.84 2.74 -3.76
N ILE A 104 -13.53 2.48 -3.66
CA ILE A 104 -13.01 1.18 -3.20
C ILE A 104 -13.59 0.85 -1.82
N LEU A 105 -13.45 1.77 -0.86
CA LEU A 105 -13.96 1.60 0.52
C LEU A 105 -15.47 1.37 0.54
N SER A 106 -16.24 2.01 -0.35
CA SER A 106 -17.69 1.78 -0.46
C SER A 106 -18.05 0.36 -0.89
N ILE A 107 -17.19 -0.32 -1.66
CA ILE A 107 -17.49 -1.64 -2.26
C ILE A 107 -16.99 -2.80 -1.40
N VAL A 108 -15.82 -2.65 -0.76
CA VAL A 108 -15.16 -3.74 -0.03
C VAL A 108 -15.79 -3.97 1.34
N ASP A 109 -15.62 -5.20 1.85
CA ASP A 109 -16.09 -5.63 3.16
C ASP A 109 -15.59 -4.70 4.28
N ASP A 110 -16.48 -4.30 5.18
CA ASP A 110 -16.21 -3.49 6.38
C ASP A 110 -15.48 -2.16 6.07
N HIS A 111 -15.56 -1.69 4.82
CA HIS A 111 -14.80 -0.55 4.32
C HIS A 111 -13.29 -0.67 4.57
N ASN A 112 -12.74 -1.88 4.50
CA ASN A 112 -11.32 -2.14 4.78
C ASN A 112 -10.55 -2.46 3.49
N PHE A 113 -9.57 -1.61 3.19
CA PHE A 113 -8.68 -1.79 2.05
C PHE A 113 -7.22 -1.71 2.52
N PHE A 114 -6.45 -2.76 2.26
CA PHE A 114 -5.04 -2.84 2.62
C PHE A 114 -4.18 -2.46 1.42
N GLU A 115 -3.90 -1.16 1.31
CA GLU A 115 -3.21 -0.56 0.17
C GLU A 115 -1.71 -0.91 0.14
N ILE A 116 -1.21 -1.24 -1.04
CA ILE A 116 0.19 -1.51 -1.33
C ILE A 116 0.75 -0.31 -2.10
N HIS A 117 2.00 0.09 -1.83
CA HIS A 117 2.64 1.20 -2.54
C HIS A 117 1.93 2.55 -2.38
N GLU A 118 1.23 2.81 -1.27
CA GLU A 118 0.46 4.04 -1.06
C GLU A 118 1.25 5.34 -1.33
N LEU A 119 2.56 5.34 -1.11
CA LEU A 119 3.41 6.52 -1.31
C LEU A 119 4.06 6.59 -2.71
N PHE A 120 3.97 5.53 -3.52
CA PHE A 120 4.64 5.40 -4.81
C PHE A 120 3.63 5.28 -5.96
N ALA A 121 3.81 6.08 -7.02
CA ALA A 121 2.95 6.07 -8.22
C ALA A 121 1.44 6.21 -7.90
N GLN A 122 1.09 7.21 -7.07
CA GLN A 122 -0.26 7.47 -6.54
C GLN A 122 -1.35 7.76 -7.59
N ASN A 123 -1.00 7.78 -8.88
CA ASN A 123 -1.94 7.82 -9.98
C ASN A 123 -2.62 6.47 -10.26
N VAL A 124 -2.16 5.38 -9.62
CA VAL A 124 -2.79 4.04 -9.63
C VAL A 124 -2.84 3.52 -8.20
N ILE A 125 -3.96 2.91 -7.82
CA ILE A 125 -4.15 2.32 -6.48
C ILE A 125 -4.13 0.80 -6.61
N VAL A 126 -3.34 0.14 -5.77
CA VAL A 126 -3.26 -1.32 -5.69
C VAL A 126 -3.32 -1.75 -4.23
N GLY A 127 -3.94 -2.88 -3.95
CA GLY A 127 -4.14 -3.33 -2.57
C GLY A 127 -4.91 -4.62 -2.49
N PHE A 128 -5.03 -5.13 -1.27
CA PHE A 128 -5.86 -6.28 -0.96
C PHE A 128 -7.16 -5.82 -0.32
N ALA A 129 -8.24 -6.52 -0.61
CA ALA A 129 -9.51 -6.35 0.07
C ALA A 129 -10.19 -7.69 0.32
N ARG A 130 -11.30 -7.66 1.05
CA ARG A 130 -12.22 -8.80 1.11
C ARG A 130 -13.58 -8.42 0.51
N MET A 131 -14.20 -9.40 -0.13
CA MET A 131 -15.59 -9.34 -0.56
C MET A 131 -16.27 -10.65 -0.14
N HIS A 132 -17.31 -10.54 0.68
CA HIS A 132 -17.99 -11.68 1.29
C HIS A 132 -17.02 -12.65 1.99
N GLY A 133 -16.06 -12.09 2.75
CA GLY A 133 -15.05 -12.83 3.51
C GLY A 133 -13.93 -13.47 2.67
N LYS A 134 -13.94 -13.32 1.34
CA LYS A 134 -12.92 -13.84 0.43
C LYS A 134 -11.96 -12.74 -0.02
N ASN A 135 -10.69 -13.07 -0.13
CA ASN A 135 -9.66 -12.12 -0.57
C ASN A 135 -9.78 -11.83 -2.08
N ASN A 136 -9.66 -10.54 -2.44
CA ASN A 136 -9.61 -10.04 -3.82
C ASN A 136 -8.47 -9.05 -3.98
#